data_AF-A0A9R0ZJ61-F1
#
_entry.id   AF-A0A9R0ZJ61-F1
#
_cell.length_a   1.000
_cell.length_b   1.000
_cell.length_c   1.000
_cell.angle_alpha   90.00
_cell.angle_beta   90.00
_cell.angle_gamma   90.00
#
_symmetry.space_group_name_H-M   'P 1'
#
loop_
_entity.id
_entity.type
_entity.pdbx_description
1 polymer ?
#
loop_
_entity_poly.entity_id
_entity_poly.type
_entity_poly.pdbx_seq_one_letter_code
_entity_poly.pdbx_strand_id
1 'polypeptide(L)' 'MAPSPSTCAPDGGLDPMDVCVVGVASMPINALLGCLSSLPATKLGSVAIQVNVDPALVPEVSMGNILSTKLG' A
#
# COMPACT_ATOMS: atom_id res chain seq x y z
N MET A 1 2.55 -24.09 20.17
CA MET A 1 2.36 -23.02 21.16
C MET A 1 1.64 -21.89 20.43
N ALA A 2 0.32 -21.78 20.56
CA ALA A 2 -0.43 -20.65 19.97
C ALA A 2 -0.32 -19.45 20.93
N PRO A 3 -0.12 -18.22 20.44
CA PRO A 3 -0.15 -17.06 21.33
C PRO A 3 -1.57 -16.84 21.86
N SER A 4 -1.67 -16.61 23.17
CA SER A 4 -2.92 -16.31 23.90
C SER A 4 -3.55 -15.01 23.38
N PRO A 5 -4.90 -14.88 23.36
CA PRO A 5 -5.56 -13.64 22.95
C PRO A 5 -5.26 -12.53 23.97
N SER A 6 -4.68 -11.43 23.50
CA SER A 6 -4.33 -10.27 24.33
C SER A 6 -5.59 -9.64 24.92
N THR A 7 -5.54 -9.41 26.23
CA THR A 7 -6.55 -8.70 27.00
C THR A 7 -6.32 -7.21 26.73
N CYS A 8 -7.32 -6.52 26.21
CA CYS A 8 -7.27 -5.09 25.93
C CYS A 8 -7.00 -4.32 27.24
N ALA A 9 -5.75 -3.92 27.48
CA ALA A 9 -5.38 -3.03 28.57
C ALA A 9 -5.67 -1.57 28.16
N PRO A 10 -6.22 -0.72 29.04
CA PRO A 10 -6.59 0.66 28.71
C PRO A 10 -5.40 1.65 28.68
N ASP A 11 -4.16 1.17 28.64
CA ASP A 11 -2.95 2.00 28.72
C ASP A 11 -2.30 2.20 27.35
N GLY A 12 -3.04 2.69 26.34
CA GLY A 12 -2.53 3.36 25.12
C GLY A 12 -1.36 2.74 24.33
N GLY A 13 -0.98 1.49 24.59
CA GLY A 13 0.20 0.83 24.06
C GLY A 13 -0.19 -0.20 23.01
N LEU A 14 0.56 -0.22 21.91
CA LEU A 14 0.35 -1.14 20.79
C LEU A 14 0.97 -2.50 21.16
N ASP A 15 0.23 -3.60 20.99
CA ASP A 15 0.80 -4.94 21.11
C ASP A 15 1.85 -5.15 20.01
N PRO A 16 2.90 -5.96 20.22
CA PRO A 16 3.94 -6.19 19.20
C PRO A 16 3.41 -6.87 17.93
N MET A 17 2.17 -7.38 17.96
CA MET A 17 1.48 -8.00 16.83
C MET A 17 0.46 -7.07 16.17
N ASP A 18 0.28 -5.86 16.70
CA ASP A 18 -0.67 -4.89 16.15
C ASP A 18 -0.20 -4.35 14.81
N VAL A 19 -1.15 -4.22 13.88
CA VAL A 19 -0.92 -3.67 12.55
C VAL A 19 -1.53 -2.29 12.48
N CYS A 20 -0.73 -1.30 12.10
CA CYS A 20 -1.16 0.08 11.95
C CYS A 20 -0.98 0.57 10.51
N VAL A 21 -1.91 1.39 10.04
CA VAL A 21 -1.80 2.09 8.75
C VAL A 21 -0.95 3.34 8.95
N VAL A 22 0.26 3.34 8.38
CA VAL A 22 1.23 4.43 8.58
C VAL A 22 0.98 5.62 7.64
N GLY A 23 0.21 5.42 6.57
CA GLY A 23 -0.20 6.52 5.69
C GLY A 23 -1.08 6.03 4.54
N VAL A 24 -1.69 7.01 3.86
CA VAL A 24 -2.56 6.78 2.71
C VAL A 24 -2.13 7.73 1.61
N ALA A 25 -1.84 7.18 0.44
CA ALA A 25 -1.58 7.95 -0.77
C ALA A 25 -2.58 7.55 -1.85
N SER A 26 -3.05 8.53 -2.61
CA SER A 26 -3.92 8.31 -3.76
C SER A 26 -3.33 8.99 -4.98
N MET A 27 -3.36 8.30 -6.11
CA MET A 27 -3.08 8.91 -7.40
C MET A 27 -4.34 9.61 -7.91
N PRO A 28 -4.21 10.81 -8.50
CA PRO A 28 -5.34 11.49 -9.09
C PRO A 28 -5.94 10.63 -10.21
N ILE A 29 -7.26 10.49 -10.20
CA ILE A 29 -8.00 9.77 -11.22
C ILE A 29 -8.16 10.71 -12.42
N ASN A 30 -7.85 10.21 -13.60
CA ASN A 30 -7.93 10.98 -14.84
C ASN A 30 -9.00 10.41 -15.78
N ALA A 31 -9.44 11.20 -16.76
CA ALA A 31 -10.35 10.71 -17.79
C ALA A 31 -9.72 9.58 -18.63
N LEU A 32 -10.55 8.67 -19.12
CA LEU A 32 -10.16 7.64 -20.09
C LEU A 32 -9.48 8.31 -21.29
N LEU A 33 -8.26 7.86 -21.64
CA LEU A 33 -7.40 8.46 -22.69
C LEU A 33 -6.84 9.87 -22.38
N GLY A 34 -6.90 10.35 -21.15
CA GLY A 34 -6.28 11.63 -20.77
C GLY A 34 -4.76 11.52 -20.49
N CYS A 35 -4.17 12.57 -19.91
CA CYS A 35 -2.73 12.70 -19.60
C CYS A 35 -2.05 11.50 -18.91
N LEU A 36 -2.73 10.73 -18.04
CA LEU A 36 -2.16 9.56 -17.37
C LEU A 36 -2.33 8.24 -18.15
N SER A 37 -3.03 8.26 -19.30
CA SER A 37 -3.33 7.05 -20.08
C SER A 37 -2.09 6.41 -20.71
N SER A 38 -0.99 7.16 -20.86
CA SER A 38 0.29 6.68 -21.37
C SER A 38 1.13 5.97 -20.31
N LEU A 39 0.77 6.10 -19.02
CA LEU A 39 1.51 5.50 -17.91
C LEU A 39 0.88 4.15 -17.53
N PRO A 40 1.67 3.07 -17.43
CA PRO A 40 1.16 1.78 -16.99
C PRO A 40 0.78 1.83 -15.50
N ALA A 41 -0.20 1.01 -15.11
CA ALA A 41 -0.70 0.94 -13.74
C ALA A 41 0.41 0.76 -12.70
N THR A 42 1.39 -0.11 -12.97
CA THR A 42 2.54 -0.36 -12.08
C THR A 42 3.35 0.91 -11.78
N LYS A 43 3.52 1.80 -12.78
CA LYS A 43 4.28 3.04 -12.60
C LYS A 43 3.50 4.09 -11.82
N LEU A 44 2.17 4.13 -11.99
CA LEU A 44 1.32 4.96 -11.15
C LEU A 44 1.35 4.49 -9.68
N GLY A 45 1.30 3.18 -9.45
CA GLY A 45 1.43 2.61 -8.10
C GLY A 45 2.79 2.83 -7.47
N SER A 46 3.88 2.68 -8.23
CA SER A 46 5.23 2.91 -7.69
C SER A 46 5.43 4.35 -7.21
N VAL A 47 4.88 5.33 -7.95
CA VAL A 47 4.91 6.74 -7.53
C VAL A 47 4.08 6.95 -6.26
N ALA A 48 2.91 6.34 -6.17
CA ALA A 48 2.07 6.43 -4.96
C ALA A 48 2.79 5.90 -3.71
N ILE A 49 3.55 4.81 -3.85
CA ILE A 49 4.29 4.21 -2.74
C ILE A 49 5.51 5.07 -2.37
N GLN A 50 6.29 5.53 -3.35
CA GLN A 50 7.50 6.33 -3.12
C GLN A 50 7.25 7.64 -2.38
N VAL A 51 6.05 8.24 -2.52
CA VAL A 51 5.73 9.51 -1.85
C VAL A 51 5.39 9.31 -0.37
N ASN A 52 4.96 8.11 0.02
CA ASN A 52 4.46 7.86 1.38
C ASN A 52 5.44 7.09 2.26
N VAL A 53 6.32 6.25 1.67
CA VAL A 53 7.23 5.38 2.44
C VAL A 53 8.60 5.30 1.75
N ASP A 54 9.67 5.30 2.55
CA ASP A 54 11.02 5.06 2.04
C ASP A 54 11.17 3.60 1.54
N PRO A 55 11.64 3.39 0.30
CA PRO A 55 11.70 2.06 -0.29
C PRO A 55 12.68 1.10 0.40
N ALA A 56 13.64 1.58 1.20
CA ALA A 56 14.55 0.70 1.93
C ALA A 56 13.89 0.07 3.17
N LEU A 57 12.78 0.65 3.66
CA LEU A 57 12.04 0.15 4.82
C LEU A 57 10.93 -0.85 4.46
N VAL A 58 10.63 -1.04 3.17
CA VAL A 58 9.50 -1.85 2.71
C VAL A 58 9.96 -3.28 2.42
N PRO A 59 9.53 -4.29 3.19
CA PRO A 59 9.90 -5.68 2.94
C PRO A 59 9.14 -6.30 1.77
N GLU A 60 7.89 -5.87 1.52
CA GLU A 60 7.03 -6.40 0.46
C GLU A 60 6.09 -5.32 -0.08
N VAL A 61 5.81 -5.36 -1.39
CA VAL A 61 4.79 -4.55 -2.05
C VAL A 61 3.81 -5.47 -2.78
N SER A 62 2.54 -5.41 -2.40
CA SER A 62 1.46 -6.11 -3.10
C SER A 62 0.60 -5.08 -3.85
N MET A 63 0.46 -5.23 -5.17
CA MET A 63 -0.30 -4.29 -6.01
C MET A 63 -1.51 -4.97 -6.64
N GLY A 64 -2.72 -4.54 -6.29
CA GLY A 64 -3.96 -5.03 -6.88
C GLY A 64 -4.25 -4.36 -8.22
N ASN A 65 -4.38 -5.13 -9.30
CA ASN A 65 -4.79 -4.64 -10.61
C ASN A 65 -5.78 -5.61 -11.27
N ILE A 66 -6.79 -5.08 -11.96
CA ILE A 66 -7.86 -5.89 -12.59
C ILE A 66 -7.53 -6.18 -14.06
N LEU A 67 -7.28 -5.14 -14.84
CA LEU A 67 -6.92 -5.25 -16.25
C LEU A 67 -5.42 -5.02 -16.38
N SER A 68 -4.64 -6.09 -16.29
CA SER A 68 -3.20 -6.02 -16.54
C SER A 68 -2.96 -5.89 -18.03
N THR A 69 -2.24 -4.83 -18.43
CA THR A 69 -1.56 -4.83 -19.72
C THR A 69 -0.74 -6.11 -19.78
N LYS A 70 -1.03 -7.01 -20.73
CA LYS A 70 -0.31 -8.27 -20.91
C LYS A 70 1.19 -7.98 -20.85
N LEU A 71 1.85 -8.36 -19.75
CA LEU A 71 3.30 -8.53 -19.70
C LEU A 71 3.58 -9.76 -20.58
N GLY A 72 3.68 -9.53 -21.89
CA GLY A 72 4.27 -10.47 -22.83
C GLY A 72 5.77 -10.25 -22.88
#